data_AF-A0A1J5PWI2-F1
#
_entry.id   AF-A0A1J5PWI2-F1
#
_cell.length_a   1.000
_cell.length_b   1.000
_cell.length_c   1.000
_cell.angle_alpha   90.00
_cell.angle_beta   90.00
_cell.angle_gamma   90.00
#
_symmetry.space_group_name_H-M   'P 1'
#
loop_
_entity.id
_entity.type
_entity.pdbx_description
1 polymer ?
#
loop_
_entity_poly.entity_id
_entity_poly.type
_entity_poly.pdbx_seq_one_letter_code
_entity_poly.pdbx_strand_id
1 'polypeptide(L)'
;MVYCALATARSIPVAQQIAQHFEALDLEHEVGEIKIKISGCINACGHHHVGHIGILGLDRAGVENYQITLGGDATESAAIGEKAGPGFAYDEVVPAIDRLIRAYLTLRLEPTETFLTAYRRLGPAPFKAALYPEERDRDAA
;
A
#
# COMPACT_ATOMS: atom_id res chain seq x y z
N MET A 1 4.25 8.44 -20.47
CA MET A 1 3.82 7.36 -21.40
C MET A 1 3.86 6.04 -20.65
N VAL A 2 2.84 5.19 -20.81
CA VAL A 2 2.82 3.85 -20.19
C VAL A 2 3.39 2.87 -21.21
N TYR A 3 4.45 2.13 -20.84
CA TYR A 3 5.14 1.22 -21.77
C TYR A 3 4.31 -0.01 -22.13
N CYS A 4 3.46 -0.48 -21.22
CA CYS A 4 2.67 -1.69 -21.39
C CYS A 4 1.32 -1.39 -22.05
N ALA A 5 1.01 -2.07 -23.16
CA ALA A 5 -0.26 -1.93 -23.87
C ALA A 5 -1.48 -2.51 -23.13
N LEU A 6 -1.25 -3.34 -22.11
CA LEU A 6 -2.30 -3.93 -21.26
C LEU A 6 -2.53 -3.16 -19.96
N ALA A 7 -1.79 -2.07 -19.72
CA ALA A 7 -1.93 -1.30 -18.50
C ALA A 7 -3.26 -0.54 -18.52
N THR A 8 -4.03 -0.67 -17.43
CA THR A 8 -5.26 0.08 -17.19
C THR A 8 -5.01 1.34 -16.37
N ALA A 9 -3.87 1.40 -15.67
CA ALA A 9 -3.40 2.60 -14.97
C ALA A 9 -1.86 2.63 -14.92
N ARG A 10 -1.30 3.82 -14.68
CA ARG A 10 0.13 4.06 -14.51
C ARG A 10 0.66 3.38 -13.25
N SER A 11 1.73 2.58 -13.37
CA SER A 11 2.41 1.96 -12.20
C SER A 11 3.77 2.56 -11.90
N ILE A 12 4.61 2.79 -12.93
CA ILE A 12 5.98 3.30 -12.77
C ILE A 12 6.01 4.67 -12.08
N PRO A 13 5.21 5.67 -12.51
CA PRO A 13 5.19 6.98 -11.84
C PRO A 13 4.76 6.88 -10.38
N VAL A 14 3.79 6.02 -10.04
CA VAL A 14 3.35 5.80 -8.65
C VAL A 14 4.50 5.23 -7.82
N ALA A 15 5.21 4.21 -8.34
CA ALA A 15 6.37 3.63 -7.66
C ALA A 15 7.47 4.67 -7.40
N GLN A 16 7.78 5.49 -8.40
CA GLN A 16 8.80 6.53 -8.29
C GLN A 16 8.40 7.62 -7.30
N GLN A 17 7.14 8.06 -7.31
CA GLN A 17 6.65 9.07 -6.37
C GLN A 17 6.65 8.57 -4.92
N ILE A 18 6.30 7.30 -4.70
CA ILE A 18 6.40 6.67 -3.37
C ILE A 18 7.87 6.67 -2.91
N ALA A 19 8.80 6.20 -3.76
CA ALA A 19 10.22 6.16 -3.41
C ALA A 19 10.76 7.56 -3.08
N GLN A 20 10.52 8.54 -3.96
CA GLN A 20 10.95 9.93 -3.77
C GLN A 20 10.36 10.58 -2.52
N HIS A 21 9.10 10.26 -2.19
CA HIS A 21 8.44 10.76 -0.98
C HIS A 21 9.12 10.27 0.30
N PHE A 22 9.46 8.98 0.39
CA PHE A 22 10.13 8.43 1.57
C PHE A 22 11.62 8.76 1.64
N GLU A 23 12.29 8.89 0.50
CA GLU A 23 13.66 9.41 0.40
C GLU A 23 13.72 10.85 0.95
N ALA A 24 12.80 11.73 0.54
CA ALA A 24 12.75 13.11 0.99
C ALA A 24 12.46 13.28 2.49
N LEU A 25 11.83 12.28 3.12
CA LEU A 25 11.53 12.25 4.55
C LEU A 25 12.63 11.60 5.40
N ASP A 26 13.67 11.02 4.78
CA ASP A 26 14.73 10.24 5.44
C ASP A 26 14.17 9.12 6.36
N LEU A 27 13.05 8.51 5.95
CA LEU A 27 12.35 7.47 6.74
C LEU A 27 12.79 6.04 6.39
N GLU A 28 13.61 5.86 5.34
CA GLU A 28 13.98 4.52 4.85
C GLU A 28 14.61 3.66 5.94
N HIS A 29 15.51 4.25 6.73
CA HIS A 29 16.18 3.59 7.85
C HIS A 29 15.23 3.25 9.00
N GLU A 30 14.27 4.13 9.28
CA GLU A 30 13.30 3.89 10.36
C GLU A 30 12.27 2.83 9.98
N VAL A 31 11.83 2.77 8.73
CA VAL A 31 10.77 1.85 8.27
C VAL A 31 11.26 0.40 8.28
N GLY A 32 12.51 0.16 7.92
CA GLY A 32 13.07 -1.19 7.78
C GLY A 32 12.55 -1.91 6.52
N GLU A 33 12.67 -3.24 6.47
CA GLU A 33 12.28 -4.01 5.29
C GLU A 33 10.75 -3.99 5.08
N ILE A 34 10.33 -3.38 3.97
CA ILE A 34 8.93 -3.40 3.51
C ILE A 34 8.86 -3.61 2.00
N LYS A 35 7.97 -4.50 1.55
CA LYS A 35 7.77 -4.80 0.12
C LYS A 35 6.49 -4.16 -0.38
N ILE A 36 6.62 -3.00 -1.01
CA ILE A 36 5.53 -2.35 -1.74
C ILE A 36 5.56 -2.83 -3.19
N LYS A 37 4.47 -3.44 -3.67
CA LYS A 37 4.40 -4.04 -5.00
C LYS A 37 3.25 -3.47 -5.81
N ILE A 38 3.54 -3.00 -7.02
CA ILE A 38 2.60 -2.19 -7.81
C ILE A 38 2.39 -2.84 -9.18
N SER A 39 1.15 -2.92 -9.64
CA SER A 39 0.79 -3.39 -10.98
C SER A 39 -0.17 -2.42 -11.63
N GLY A 40 0.03 -2.15 -12.92
CA GLY A 40 -0.85 -1.25 -13.69
C GLY A 40 -2.14 -1.90 -14.20
N CYS A 41 -2.31 -3.22 -14.02
CA CYS A 41 -3.53 -3.96 -14.34
C CYS A 41 -3.58 -5.29 -13.56
N ILE A 42 -4.70 -6.01 -13.72
CA ILE A 42 -5.01 -7.27 -13.02
C ILE A 42 -4.01 -8.42 -13.30
N ASN A 43 -3.25 -8.36 -14.39
CA ASN A 43 -2.28 -9.40 -14.75
C ASN A 43 -1.12 -9.53 -13.74
N ALA A 44 -0.99 -8.58 -12.81
CA ALA A 44 -0.12 -8.70 -11.63
C ALA A 44 1.37 -8.94 -11.93
N CYS A 45 1.93 -8.43 -13.03
CA CYS A 45 3.35 -8.58 -13.35
C CYS A 45 4.29 -8.05 -12.25
N GLY A 46 3.86 -7.04 -11.49
CA GLY A 46 4.57 -6.53 -10.32
C GLY A 46 4.34 -7.32 -9.04
N HIS A 47 3.59 -8.42 -9.10
CA HIS A 47 3.25 -9.31 -7.99
C HIS A 47 2.55 -8.59 -6.81
N HIS A 48 1.64 -7.66 -7.10
CA HIS A 48 0.97 -6.86 -6.07
C HIS A 48 0.21 -7.71 -5.04
N HIS A 49 -0.31 -8.89 -5.41
CA HIS A 49 -1.00 -9.80 -4.48
C HIS A 49 -0.13 -10.32 -3.33
N VAL A 50 1.20 -10.34 -3.49
CA VAL A 50 2.15 -10.84 -2.49
C VAL A 50 3.12 -9.74 -2.02
N GLY A 51 2.74 -8.48 -2.20
CA GLY A 51 3.39 -7.35 -1.53
C GLY A 51 2.85 -7.23 -0.11
N HIS A 52 3.72 -6.83 0.84
CA HIS A 52 3.28 -6.44 2.18
C HIS A 52 2.20 -5.35 2.07
N ILE A 53 2.44 -4.42 1.13
CA ILE A 53 1.47 -3.48 0.60
C ILE A 53 1.41 -3.68 -0.92
N GLY A 54 0.27 -4.15 -1.41
CA GLY A 54 -0.01 -4.30 -2.83
C GLY A 54 -0.80 -3.11 -3.37
N ILE A 55 -0.47 -2.65 -4.58
CA ILE A 55 -1.17 -1.58 -5.27
C ILE A 55 -1.56 -2.08 -6.67
N LEU A 56 -2.86 -2.18 -6.91
CA LEU A 56 -3.44 -2.56 -8.20
C LEU A 56 -4.09 -1.35 -8.85
N GLY A 57 -3.51 -0.88 -9.95
CA GLY A 57 -4.10 0.12 -10.82
C GLY A 57 -5.22 -0.47 -11.69
N LEU A 58 -6.37 0.19 -11.70
CA LEU A 58 -7.57 -0.16 -12.46
C LEU A 58 -8.06 1.07 -13.23
N ASP A 59 -8.75 0.85 -14.33
CA ASP A 59 -9.56 1.87 -14.99
C ASP A 59 -11.01 1.74 -14.52
N ARG A 60 -11.60 2.86 -14.12
CA ARG A 60 -13.04 2.97 -13.86
C ARG A 60 -13.59 4.11 -14.69
N ALA A 61 -14.20 3.76 -15.82
CA ALA A 61 -14.83 4.70 -16.74
C ALA A 61 -13.86 5.79 -17.25
N GLY A 62 -12.64 5.41 -17.59
CA GLY A 62 -11.60 6.32 -18.08
C GLY A 62 -10.82 7.06 -16.98
N VAL A 63 -11.08 6.74 -15.71
CA VAL A 63 -10.39 7.32 -14.56
C VAL A 63 -9.56 6.25 -13.86
N GLU A 64 -8.28 6.54 -13.64
CA GLU A 64 -7.38 5.67 -12.88
C GLU A 64 -7.81 5.57 -11.41
N ASN A 65 -7.89 4.34 -10.91
CA ASN A 65 -8.25 4.03 -9.54
C ASN A 65 -7.31 2.95 -8.99
N TYR A 66 -6.76 3.16 -7.80
CA TYR A 66 -5.73 2.31 -7.20
C TYR A 66 -6.28 1.55 -5.99
N GLN A 67 -6.43 0.23 -6.13
CA GLN A 67 -6.83 -0.65 -5.04
C GLN A 67 -5.61 -1.03 -4.19
N ILE A 68 -5.68 -0.79 -2.88
CA ILE A 68 -4.65 -1.22 -1.92
C ILE A 68 -5.03 -2.59 -1.34
N THR A 69 -4.03 -3.46 -1.23
CA THR A 69 -4.10 -4.74 -0.50
C THR A 69 -3.02 -4.80 0.58
N LEU A 70 -3.29 -5.47 1.70
CA LEU A 70 -2.37 -5.54 2.84
C LEU A 70 -2.13 -6.98 3.29
N GLY A 71 -0.92 -7.26 3.77
CA GLY A 71 -0.55 -8.53 4.40
C GLY A 71 -0.09 -9.63 3.45
N GLY A 72 0.19 -9.30 2.18
CA GLY A 72 0.74 -10.26 1.23
C GLY A 72 2.19 -10.61 1.55
N ASP A 73 2.57 -11.86 1.28
CA ASP A 73 3.90 -12.38 1.56
C ASP A 73 4.27 -13.46 0.53
N ALA A 74 5.48 -13.36 -0.03
CA ALA A 74 6.01 -14.29 -1.03
C ALA A 74 7.07 -15.27 -0.46
N THR A 75 7.31 -15.23 0.85
CA THR A 75 8.25 -16.11 1.57
C THR A 75 7.59 -17.46 1.94
N GLU A 76 8.23 -18.24 2.80
CA GLU A 76 7.68 -19.48 3.35
C GLU A 76 6.37 -19.28 4.11
N SER A 77 6.11 -18.08 4.64
CA SER A 77 4.83 -17.74 5.28
C SER A 77 3.80 -17.17 4.30
N ALA A 78 3.78 -17.73 3.09
CA ALA A 78 3.03 -17.25 1.93
C ALA A 78 1.59 -16.83 2.27
N ALA A 79 1.24 -15.62 1.89
CA ALA A 79 -0.08 -15.04 2.10
C ALA A 79 -0.46 -14.16 0.92
N ILE A 80 -1.75 -14.18 0.55
CA ILE A 80 -2.31 -13.24 -0.43
C ILE A 80 -2.82 -12.02 0.34
N GLY A 81 -2.41 -10.83 -0.10
CA GLY A 81 -2.86 -9.59 0.49
C GLY A 81 -4.36 -9.37 0.31
N GLU A 82 -5.01 -8.88 1.35
CA GLU A 82 -6.45 -8.63 1.37
C GLU A 82 -6.77 -7.17 1.04
N LYS A 83 -7.89 -6.93 0.36
CA LYS A 83 -8.33 -5.57 0.02
C LYS A 83 -8.55 -4.75 1.29
N ALA A 84 -7.93 -3.57 1.33
CA ALA A 84 -8.05 -2.68 2.47
C ALA A 84 -9.42 -1.98 2.53
N GLY A 85 -9.97 -1.60 1.38
CA GLY A 85 -11.23 -0.85 1.25
C GLY A 85 -11.42 -0.31 -0.16
N PRO A 86 -12.10 0.83 -0.38
CA PRO A 86 -12.22 1.46 -1.69
C PRO A 86 -10.86 1.86 -2.28
N GLY A 87 -10.82 2.05 -3.60
CA GLY A 87 -9.61 2.49 -4.29
C GLY A 87 -9.40 4.01 -4.18
N PHE A 88 -8.17 4.44 -4.41
CA PHE A 88 -7.73 5.82 -4.35
C PHE A 88 -7.56 6.41 -5.74
N ALA A 89 -7.76 7.72 -5.89
CA ALA A 89 -7.31 8.44 -7.08
C ALA A 89 -5.77 8.46 -7.16
N TYR A 90 -5.23 8.78 -8.34
CA TYR A 90 -3.79 8.79 -8.60
C TYR A 90 -2.98 9.62 -7.59
N ASP A 91 -3.45 10.83 -7.29
CA ASP A 91 -2.84 11.81 -6.39
C ASP A 91 -3.05 11.49 -4.90
N GLU A 92 -3.96 10.57 -4.58
CA GLU A 92 -4.23 10.14 -3.20
C GLU A 92 -3.39 8.93 -2.77
N VAL A 93 -2.75 8.21 -3.72
CA VAL A 93 -1.98 7.00 -3.42
C VAL A 93 -0.82 7.30 -2.47
N VAL A 94 0.01 8.31 -2.77
CA VAL A 94 1.18 8.63 -1.95
C VAL A 94 0.77 9.07 -0.53
N PRO A 95 -0.19 10.01 -0.36
CA PRO A 95 -0.73 10.34 0.97
C PRO A 95 -1.28 9.13 1.75
N ALA A 96 -1.97 8.20 1.07
CA ALA A 96 -2.51 7.00 1.72
C ALA A 96 -1.40 6.07 2.23
N ILE A 97 -0.35 5.85 1.42
CA ILE A 97 0.81 5.03 1.80
C ILE A 97 1.61 5.69 2.93
N ASP A 98 1.77 7.01 2.93
CA ASP A 98 2.38 7.77 4.02
C ASP A 98 1.63 7.58 5.34
N ARG A 99 0.30 7.76 5.35
CA ARG A 99 -0.53 7.50 6.54
C ARG A 99 -0.39 6.07 7.05
N LEU A 100 -0.39 5.10 6.14
CA LEU A 100 -0.25 3.69 6.46
C LEU A 100 1.10 3.37 7.12
N ILE A 101 2.20 3.90 6.56
CA ILE A 101 3.55 3.69 7.11
C ILE A 101 3.71 4.41 8.46
N ARG A 102 3.18 5.62 8.62
CA ARG A 102 3.18 6.32 9.91
C ARG A 102 2.41 5.55 10.99
N ALA A 103 1.26 4.98 10.64
CA ALA A 103 0.50 4.14 11.56
C ALA A 103 1.30 2.91 11.98
N TYR A 104 1.98 2.24 11.04
CA TYR A 104 2.92 1.17 11.37
C TYR A 104 4.01 1.62 12.34
N LEU A 105 4.72 2.71 12.04
CA LEU A 105 5.80 3.24 12.88
C LEU A 105 5.33 3.64 14.29
N THR A 106 4.07 4.08 14.41
CA THR A 106 3.46 4.46 15.69
C THR A 106 3.04 3.24 16.53
N LEU A 107 2.60 2.17 15.86
CA LEU A 107 2.02 0.99 16.50
C LEU A 107 3.01 -0.17 16.69
N ARG A 108 4.20 -0.08 16.09
CA ARG A 108 5.27 -1.06 16.30
C ARG A 108 5.78 -0.98 17.74
N LEU A 109 6.11 -2.12 18.31
CA LEU A 109 6.59 -2.23 19.70
C LEU A 109 8.06 -1.83 19.82
N GLU A 110 8.85 -2.11 18.79
CA GLU A 110 10.29 -1.89 18.77
C GLU A 110 10.77 -1.57 17.34
N PRO A 111 11.93 -0.89 17.18
CA PRO A 111 12.47 -0.56 15.87
C PRO A 111 12.73 -1.76 14.95
N THR A 112 12.94 -2.95 15.53
CA THR A 112 13.18 -4.22 14.83
C THR A 112 11.93 -4.94 14.37
N GLU A 113 10.74 -4.54 14.85
CA GLU A 113 9.48 -5.17 14.44
C GLU A 113 9.13 -4.71 13.01
N THR A 114 9.12 -5.66 12.05
CA THR A 114 8.78 -5.37 10.65
C THR A 114 7.29 -5.03 10.46
N PHE A 115 6.96 -4.40 9.33
CA PHE A 115 5.56 -4.13 8.96
C PHE A 115 4.67 -5.38 9.01
N LEU A 116 5.13 -6.51 8.45
CA LEU A 116 4.33 -7.73 8.42
C LEU A 116 4.12 -8.31 9.82
N THR A 117 5.13 -8.26 10.68
CA THR A 117 5.00 -8.71 12.09
C THR A 117 3.96 -7.87 12.81
N ALA A 118 4.06 -6.54 12.72
CA ALA A 118 3.09 -5.63 13.30
C ALA A 118 1.68 -5.84 12.74
N TYR A 119 1.55 -6.01 11.41
CA TYR A 119 0.28 -6.27 10.75
C TYR A 119 -0.39 -7.55 11.23
N ARG A 120 0.37 -8.65 11.35
CA ARG A 120 -0.14 -9.95 11.83
C ARG A 120 -0.57 -9.88 13.30
N ARG A 121 0.15 -9.13 14.14
CA ARG A 121 -0.15 -8.97 15.57
C ARG A 121 -1.39 -8.10 15.81
N LEU A 122 -1.47 -6.97 15.11
CA LEU A 122 -2.53 -5.97 15.31
C LEU A 122 -3.80 -6.27 14.51
N GLY A 123 -3.69 -7.09 13.46
CA GLY A 123 -4.74 -7.30 12.48
C GLY A 123 -4.95 -6.07 11.57
N PRO A 124 -5.92 -6.14 10.65
CA PRO A 124 -6.10 -5.12 9.61
C PRO A 124 -6.71 -3.80 10.09
N ALA A 125 -7.44 -3.81 11.20
CA ALA A 125 -8.27 -2.69 11.65
C ALA A 125 -7.52 -1.35 11.77
N PRO A 126 -6.37 -1.24 12.49
CA PRO A 126 -5.66 0.03 12.60
C PRO A 126 -5.12 0.53 11.26
N PHE A 127 -4.72 -0.37 10.37
CA PHE A 127 -4.19 -0.02 9.06
C PHE A 127 -5.28 0.45 8.09
N LYS A 128 -6.47 -0.16 8.16
CA LYS A 128 -7.66 0.32 7.43
C LYS A 128 -8.08 1.71 7.94
N ALA A 129 -8.11 1.92 9.25
CA ALA A 129 -8.43 3.23 9.83
C ALA A 129 -7.41 4.32 9.41
N ALA A 130 -6.13 3.98 9.27
CA ALA A 130 -5.11 4.91 8.77
C ALA A 130 -5.30 5.28 7.29
N LEU A 131 -5.78 4.33 6.47
CA LEU A 131 -6.07 4.55 5.06
C LEU A 131 -7.33 5.42 4.87
N TYR A 132 -8.36 5.21 5.69
CA TYR A 132 -9.69 5.83 5.59
C TYR A 132 -10.07 6.61 6.88
N PRO A 133 -9.42 7.76 7.16
CA PRO A 133 -9.67 8.52 8.39
C PRO A 133 -11.10 9.06 8.51
N GLU A 134 -11.76 9.39 7.40
CA GLU A 134 -13.14 9.90 7.42
C GLU A 134 -14.18 8.82 7.81
N GLU A 135 -13.91 7.55 7.52
CA GLU A 135 -14.76 6.43 7.98
C GLU A 135 -14.61 6.19 9.47
N ARG A 136 -13.39 6.37 10.01
CA ARG A 136 -13.12 6.29 11.45
C ARG A 136 -13.93 7.34 12.23
N ASP A 137 -14.00 8.57 11.73
CA ASP A 137 -14.71 9.65 12.40
C ASP A 137 -16.24 9.46 12.34
N ARG A 138 -16.75 8.69 11.37
CA ARG A 138 -18.16 8.29 11.28
C ARG A 138 -18.53 7.14 12.21
N ASP A 139 -17.61 6.20 12.45
CA ASP A 139 -17.82 5.06 13.35
C ASP A 139 -17.58 5.42 14.85
N ALA A 140 -16.90 6.55 15.10
CA ALA A 140 -16.64 7.07 16.45
C ALA A 140 -17.70 8.09 16.95
N ALA A 141 -18.70 8.42 16.12
CA ALA A 141 -19.81 9.32 16.42
C ALA A 141 -21.12 8.54 16.64
#